data_AF-A0A959TRM2-F1
#
_entry.id   AF-A0A959TRM2-F1
#
_cell.length_a   1.000
_cell.length_b   1.000
_cell.length_c   1.000
_cell.angle_alpha   90.00
_cell.angle_beta   90.00
_cell.angle_gamma   90.00
#
_symmetry.space_group_name_H-M   'P 1'
#
loop_
_entity.id
_entity.type
_entity.pdbx_description
1 polymer ?
#
loop_
_entity_poly.entity_id
_entity_poly.type
_entity_poly.pdbx_seq_one_letter_code
_entity_poly.pdbx_strand_id
1 'polypeptide(L)'
;MQLIPIPLEGSPDLASVPITASVREWIDGNQAFYKVVSFAPPWTAYLAVEEDAVVGTCAFKGAPKPGIVEIAYATRPDLEGRGIATRMAMELVRISRTTDPAVRIIAQTLPEVNASTRVLTKCGFAQVRDAVDDEAGTVWEWELPA
;
A
#
# COMPACT_ATOMS: atom_id res chain seq x y z
N MET A 1 9.88 1.36 11.20
CA MET A 1 8.53 1.82 10.79
C MET A 1 7.51 0.93 11.46
N GLN A 2 6.42 1.51 11.94
CA GLN A 2 5.27 0.79 12.43
C GLN A 2 4.10 1.01 11.47
N LEU A 3 3.39 -0.06 11.12
CA LEU A 3 2.16 0.03 10.34
C LEU A 3 0.97 -0.03 11.29
N ILE A 4 0.16 1.02 11.30
CA ILE A 4 -1.06 1.13 12.10
C ILE A 4 -2.26 0.89 11.18
N PRO A 5 -3.08 -0.16 11.40
CA PRO A 5 -4.19 -0.47 10.51
C PRO A 5 -5.24 0.64 10.53
N ILE A 6 -5.73 1.01 9.36
CA ILE A 6 -6.87 1.93 9.22
C ILE A 6 -8.15 1.08 9.39
N PRO A 7 -8.95 1.28 10.45
CA PRO A 7 -10.15 0.49 10.69
C PRO A 7 -11.23 0.81 9.66
N LEU A 8 -12.23 -0.07 9.54
CA LEU A 8 -13.38 0.14 8.66
C LEU A 8 -14.10 1.46 8.95
N GLU A 9 -14.27 1.78 10.24
CA GLU A 9 -14.88 3.01 10.73
C GLU A 9 -14.11 3.52 11.95
N GLY A 10 -14.12 4.84 12.15
CA GLY A 10 -13.45 5.50 13.28
C GLY A 10 -11.96 5.78 13.03
N SER A 11 -11.25 6.13 14.10
CA SER A 11 -9.84 6.52 14.02
C SER A 11 -8.90 5.33 14.24
N PRO A 12 -7.78 5.24 13.52
CA PRO A 12 -6.69 4.32 13.85
C PRO A 12 -6.13 4.60 15.25
N ASP A 13 -5.67 3.55 15.94
CA ASP A 13 -4.98 3.69 17.23
C ASP A 13 -3.55 4.19 17.03
N LEU A 14 -3.40 5.51 17.04
CA LEU A 14 -2.13 6.22 16.83
C LEU A 14 -1.42 6.59 18.13
N ALA A 15 -1.90 6.12 19.29
CA ALA A 15 -1.43 6.55 20.60
C ALA A 15 -1.36 8.10 20.72
N SER A 16 -0.16 8.68 20.77
CA SER A 16 0.06 10.13 20.87
C SER A 16 0.42 10.81 19.53
N VAL A 17 0.49 10.07 18.43
CA VAL A 17 0.80 10.64 17.11
C VAL A 17 -0.37 11.49 16.62
N PRO A 18 -0.14 12.77 16.25
CA PRO A 18 -1.23 13.67 15.87
C PRO A 18 -1.86 13.30 14.53
N ILE A 19 -3.20 13.33 14.47
CA ILE A 19 -3.97 13.22 13.22
C ILE A 19 -4.11 14.62 12.61
N THR A 20 -3.21 14.95 11.69
CA THR A 20 -3.31 16.19 10.89
C THR A 20 -4.41 16.09 9.83
N ALA A 21 -4.73 17.20 9.16
CA ALA A 21 -5.71 17.22 8.07
C ALA A 21 -5.35 16.23 6.96
N SER A 22 -4.09 16.22 6.51
CA SER A 22 -3.63 15.29 5.46
C SER A 22 -3.66 13.82 5.90
N VAL A 23 -3.41 13.54 7.18
CA VAL A 23 -3.56 12.18 7.72
C VAL A 23 -5.04 11.76 7.74
N ARG A 24 -5.94 12.68 8.07
CA ARG A 24 -7.39 12.44 8.02
C ARG A 24 -7.87 12.15 6.60
N GLU A 25 -7.39 12.88 5.60
CA GLU A 25 -7.70 12.62 4.19
C GLU A 25 -7.31 11.18 3.77
N TRP A 26 -6.17 10.67 4.24
CA TRP A 26 -5.80 9.27 4.00
C TRP A 26 -6.71 8.27 4.70
N ILE A 27 -7.11 8.55 5.95
CA ILE A 27 -8.04 7.69 6.70
C ILE A 27 -9.38 7.63 5.95
N ASP A 28 -9.96 8.80 5.67
CA ASP A 28 -11.28 8.92 5.04
C ASP A 28 -11.28 8.30 3.63
N GLY A 29 -10.23 8.55 2.83
CA GLY A 29 -10.08 7.99 1.49
C GLY A 29 -10.02 6.45 1.49
N ASN A 30 -9.24 5.86 2.41
CA ASN A 30 -9.15 4.39 2.51
C ASN A 30 -10.44 3.78 3.06
N GLN A 31 -11.10 4.42 4.02
CA GLN A 31 -12.41 3.98 4.54
C GLN A 31 -13.50 4.03 3.46
N ALA A 32 -13.49 5.05 2.61
CA ALA A 32 -14.37 5.10 1.44
C ALA A 32 -14.06 3.97 0.46
N PHE A 33 -12.78 3.70 0.19
CA PHE A 33 -12.35 2.65 -0.73
C PHE A 33 -12.74 1.24 -0.27
N TYR A 34 -12.76 0.98 1.04
CA TYR A 34 -13.25 -0.31 1.59
C TYR A 34 -14.68 -0.66 1.18
N LYS A 35 -15.53 0.34 0.91
CA LYS A 35 -16.90 0.14 0.44
C LYS A 35 -16.96 -0.42 -0.99
N VAL A 36 -15.84 -0.36 -1.71
CA VAL A 36 -15.68 -0.86 -3.09
C VAL A 36 -14.96 -2.20 -3.13
N VAL A 37 -13.82 -2.34 -2.42
CA VAL A 37 -12.92 -3.51 -2.58
C VAL A 37 -13.01 -4.58 -1.48
N SER A 38 -13.90 -4.41 -0.50
CA SER A 38 -14.07 -5.19 0.75
C SER A 38 -12.98 -4.95 1.80
N PHE A 39 -13.38 -4.92 3.08
CA PHE A 39 -12.50 -4.80 4.24
C PHE A 39 -12.33 -6.17 4.89
N ALA A 40 -11.08 -6.66 4.95
CA ALA A 40 -10.77 -7.94 5.58
C ALA A 40 -9.35 -7.91 6.16
N PRO A 41 -9.16 -7.71 7.48
CA PRO A 41 -7.85 -7.78 8.11
C PRO A 41 -7.15 -9.12 7.86
N PRO A 42 -5.83 -9.13 7.58
CA PRO A 42 -4.90 -8.00 7.50
C PRO A 42 -4.82 -7.34 6.11
N TRP A 43 -5.69 -7.70 5.18
CA TRP A 43 -5.78 -7.13 3.83
C TRP A 43 -6.51 -5.77 3.84
N THR A 44 -5.89 -4.81 4.53
CA THR A 44 -6.43 -3.46 4.75
C THR A 44 -5.40 -2.39 4.39
N ALA A 45 -5.77 -1.12 4.58
CA ALA A 45 -4.85 0.00 4.57
C ALA A 45 -4.20 0.21 5.94
N TYR A 46 -3.05 0.87 5.94
CA TYR A 46 -2.21 1.13 7.08
C TYR A 46 -1.60 2.54 6.97
N LEU A 47 -1.57 3.25 8.09
CA LEU A 47 -0.71 4.41 8.25
C LEU A 47 0.71 3.93 8.60
N ALA A 48 1.70 4.48 7.89
CA ALA A 48 3.10 4.27 8.21
C ALA A 48 3.55 5.33 9.20
N VAL A 49 4.01 4.88 10.37
CA VAL A 49 4.49 5.73 11.46
C VAL A 49 5.98 5.50 11.67
N GLU A 50 6.74 6.59 11.74
CA GLU A 50 8.12 6.60 12.20
C GLU A 50 8.28 7.67 13.27
N GLU A 51 8.90 7.30 14.38
CA GLU A 51 9.01 8.15 15.58
C GLU A 51 7.61 8.61 16.01
N ASP A 52 7.35 9.91 16.00
CA ASP A 52 6.08 10.51 16.44
C ASP A 52 5.25 11.10 15.29
N ALA A 53 5.45 10.62 14.06
CA ALA A 53 4.79 11.16 12.89
C ALA A 53 4.30 10.09 11.89
N VAL A 54 3.14 10.37 11.28
CA VAL A 54 2.71 9.64 10.09
C VAL A 54 3.54 10.12 8.89
N VAL A 55 4.24 9.18 8.26
CA VAL A 55 5.15 9.44 7.13
C VAL A 55 4.59 9.02 5.77
N GLY A 56 3.48 8.26 5.77
CA GLY A 56 2.84 7.77 4.55
C GLY A 56 1.63 6.89 4.85
N THR A 57 1.02 6.37 3.78
CA THR A 57 -0.03 5.35 3.81
C THR A 57 0.32 4.23 2.83
N CYS A 58 -0.07 3.01 3.17
CA CYS A 58 0.08 1.86 2.30
C CYS A 58 -1.08 0.87 2.51
N ALA A 59 -1.45 0.13 1.48
CA ALA A 59 -2.66 -0.67 1.51
C ALA A 59 -2.56 -1.91 0.63
N PHE A 60 -3.38 -2.90 0.98
CA PHE A 60 -3.87 -3.90 0.05
C PHE A 60 -5.12 -3.37 -0.65
N LYS A 61 -5.23 -3.50 -1.98
CA LYS A 61 -6.46 -3.18 -2.72
C LYS A 61 -7.51 -4.29 -2.57
N GLY A 62 -7.87 -4.58 -1.32
CA GLY A 62 -8.82 -5.62 -0.93
C GLY A 62 -8.18 -6.98 -0.60
N ALA A 63 -9.02 -7.92 -0.18
CA ALA A 63 -8.64 -9.29 0.13
C ALA A 63 -8.19 -10.08 -1.13
N PRO A 64 -7.36 -11.13 -0.98
CA PRO A 64 -6.86 -11.91 -2.10
C PRO A 64 -7.97 -12.46 -3.01
N LYS A 65 -7.89 -12.24 -4.33
CA LYS A 65 -8.89 -12.70 -5.32
C LYS A 65 -8.29 -13.04 -6.70
N PRO A 66 -8.43 -14.29 -7.20
CA PRO A 66 -8.24 -15.55 -6.47
C PRO A 66 -6.75 -15.78 -6.22
N GLY A 67 -6.32 -15.57 -4.96
CA GLY A 67 -4.93 -15.78 -4.52
C GLY A 67 -3.94 -14.68 -4.95
N ILE A 68 -4.42 -13.54 -5.42
CA ILE A 68 -3.60 -12.38 -5.77
C ILE A 68 -3.94 -11.23 -4.84
N VAL A 69 -2.93 -10.58 -4.27
CA VAL A 69 -3.06 -9.33 -3.53
C VAL A 69 -2.31 -8.23 -4.26
N GLU A 70 -2.97 -7.09 -4.46
CA GLU A 70 -2.33 -5.90 -4.99
C GLU A 70 -1.96 -4.94 -3.86
N ILE A 71 -0.73 -4.44 -3.87
CA ILE A 71 -0.23 -3.45 -2.91
C ILE A 71 -0.18 -2.06 -3.54
N ALA A 72 -0.47 -1.05 -2.72
CA ALA A 72 -0.34 0.37 -3.04
C ALA A 72 0.34 1.11 -1.89
N TYR A 73 1.04 2.20 -2.20
CA TYR A 73 1.73 3.01 -1.20
C TYR A 73 1.90 4.45 -1.68
N ALA A 74 1.85 5.39 -0.72
CA ALA A 74 2.07 6.81 -0.94
C ALA A 74 2.83 7.40 0.25
N THR A 75 3.95 8.07 -0.05
CA THR A 75 4.76 8.79 0.96
C THR A 75 4.33 10.25 0.99
N ARG A 76 4.49 10.93 2.13
CA ARG A 76 4.33 12.39 2.14
C ARG A 76 5.32 13.05 1.18
N PRO A 77 4.91 14.06 0.38
CA PRO A 77 5.80 14.72 -0.58
C PRO A 77 7.10 15.29 0.04
N ASP A 78 7.03 15.83 1.25
CA ASP A 78 8.18 16.41 1.97
C ASP A 78 9.18 15.37 2.50
N LEU A 79 8.81 14.09 2.47
CA LEU A 79 9.59 12.95 2.95
C LEU A 79 10.04 12.00 1.83
N GLU A 80 9.76 12.34 0.57
CA GLU A 80 10.22 11.55 -0.58
C GLU A 80 11.75 11.46 -0.67
N GLY A 81 12.24 10.46 -1.40
CA GLY A 81 13.68 10.22 -1.57
C GLY A 81 14.38 9.58 -0.35
N ARG A 82 13.66 9.34 0.76
CA ARG A 82 14.22 8.77 2.01
C ARG A 82 14.03 7.26 2.18
N GLY A 83 13.55 6.58 1.14
CA GLY A 83 13.29 5.13 1.16
C GLY A 83 12.03 4.69 1.92
N ILE A 84 11.17 5.61 2.33
CA ILE A 84 9.93 5.32 3.09
C ILE A 84 8.98 4.42 2.29
N ALA A 85 8.73 4.74 1.01
CA ALA A 85 7.92 3.90 0.13
C ALA A 85 8.44 2.46 0.01
N THR A 86 9.77 2.28 -0.08
CA THR A 86 10.40 0.96 -0.09
C THR A 86 10.14 0.21 1.21
N ARG A 87 10.27 0.88 2.37
CA ARG A 87 9.97 0.24 3.66
C ARG A 87 8.49 -0.15 3.78
N MET A 88 7.57 0.72 3.37
CA MET A 88 6.13 0.41 3.35
C MET A 88 5.81 -0.80 2.47
N ALA A 89 6.32 -0.83 1.24
CA ALA A 89 6.11 -1.95 0.32
C ALA A 89 6.64 -3.27 0.91
N MET A 90 7.83 -3.25 1.51
CA MET A 90 8.40 -4.44 2.16
C MET A 90 7.63 -4.90 3.39
N GLU A 91 7.04 -4.00 4.17
CA GLU A 91 6.15 -4.39 5.27
C GLU A 91 4.86 -5.05 4.76
N LEU A 92 4.26 -4.56 3.67
CA LEU A 92 3.11 -5.23 3.05
C LEU A 92 3.49 -6.61 2.49
N VAL A 93 4.67 -6.76 1.90
CA VAL A 93 5.21 -8.07 1.48
C VAL A 93 5.35 -8.99 2.69
N ARG A 94 5.92 -8.50 3.80
CA ARG A 94 6.07 -9.27 5.03
C ARG A 94 4.72 -9.71 5.59
N ILE A 95 3.73 -8.81 5.64
CA ILE A 95 2.36 -9.13 6.08
C ILE A 95 1.77 -10.22 5.18
N SER A 96 1.90 -10.08 3.86
CA SER A 96 1.38 -11.05 2.88
C SER A 96 1.98 -12.44 3.11
N ARG A 97 3.32 -12.52 3.12
CA ARG A 97 4.04 -13.79 3.27
C ARG A 97 3.82 -14.45 4.64
N THR A 98 3.58 -13.68 5.69
CA THR A 98 3.27 -14.21 7.03
C THR A 98 1.83 -14.72 7.12
N THR A 99 0.90 -14.06 6.43
CA THR A 99 -0.53 -14.35 6.51
C THR A 99 -0.91 -15.52 5.61
N ASP A 100 -0.45 -15.49 4.36
CA ASP A 100 -0.66 -16.54 3.38
C ASP A 100 0.53 -16.56 2.41
N PRO A 101 1.51 -17.47 2.59
CA PRO A 101 2.66 -17.58 1.69
C PRO A 101 2.30 -17.89 0.23
N ALA A 102 1.10 -18.45 -0.02
CA ALA A 102 0.67 -18.88 -1.34
C ALA A 102 0.11 -17.73 -2.20
N VAL A 103 -0.18 -16.55 -1.61
CA VAL A 103 -0.66 -15.42 -2.42
C VAL A 103 0.44 -14.87 -3.32
N ARG A 104 0.07 -14.54 -4.55
CA ARG A 104 0.87 -13.74 -5.47
C ARG A 104 0.73 -12.28 -5.07
N ILE A 105 1.85 -11.58 -5.00
CA ILE A 105 1.88 -10.18 -4.58
C ILE A 105 2.18 -9.35 -5.83
N ILE A 106 1.23 -8.50 -6.20
CA ILE A 106 1.35 -7.61 -7.35
C ILE A 106 1.28 -6.15 -6.94
N ALA A 107 1.71 -5.28 -7.85
CA ALA A 107 1.45 -3.84 -7.77
C ALA A 107 1.24 -3.31 -9.20
N GLN A 108 0.50 -2.21 -9.33
CA GLN A 108 0.32 -1.54 -10.60
C GLN A 108 0.90 -0.12 -10.58
N THR A 109 1.46 0.29 -11.72
CA THR A 109 1.95 1.67 -11.93
C THR A 109 1.47 2.21 -13.26
N LEU A 110 1.48 3.53 -13.44
CA LEU A 110 1.42 4.12 -14.78
C LEU A 110 2.50 3.51 -15.69
N PRO A 111 2.27 3.40 -17.01
CA PRO A 111 3.11 2.67 -17.95
C PRO A 111 4.32 3.50 -18.39
N GLU A 112 5.00 4.08 -17.42
CA GLU A 112 6.19 4.91 -17.58
C GLU A 112 7.14 4.76 -16.37
N VAL A 113 8.44 4.99 -16.60
CA VAL A 113 9.44 4.94 -15.53
C VAL A 113 9.21 6.10 -14.56
N ASN A 114 8.78 5.78 -13.34
CA ASN A 114 8.47 6.74 -12.29
C ASN A 114 9.04 6.32 -10.92
N ALA A 115 8.73 7.08 -9.86
CA ALA A 115 9.19 6.77 -8.50
C ALA A 115 8.75 5.38 -8.03
N SER A 116 7.51 4.97 -8.32
CA SER A 116 6.98 3.66 -7.94
C SER A 116 7.69 2.52 -8.67
N THR A 117 7.99 2.63 -9.96
CA THR A 117 8.77 1.61 -10.69
C THR A 117 10.15 1.37 -10.05
N ARG A 118 10.82 2.42 -9.58
CA ARG A 118 12.11 2.31 -8.86
C ARG A 118 11.95 1.66 -7.50
N VAL A 119 10.85 1.93 -6.79
CA VAL A 119 10.55 1.29 -5.50
C VAL A 119 10.30 -0.21 -5.72
N LEU A 120 9.46 -0.59 -6.67
CA LEU A 120 9.13 -1.98 -6.99
C LEU A 120 10.37 -2.77 -7.38
N THR A 121 11.19 -2.21 -8.28
CA THR A 121 12.49 -2.82 -8.66
C THR A 121 13.39 -3.05 -7.44
N LYS A 122 13.50 -2.07 -6.52
CA LYS A 122 14.29 -2.23 -5.29
C LYS A 122 13.73 -3.28 -4.33
N CYS A 123 12.42 -3.49 -4.35
CA CYS A 123 11.74 -4.50 -3.54
C CYS A 123 11.78 -5.90 -4.19
N GLY A 124 12.42 -6.04 -5.36
CA GLY A 124 12.55 -7.32 -6.07
C GLY A 124 11.37 -7.67 -6.98
N PHE A 125 10.43 -6.76 -7.20
CA PHE A 125 9.35 -6.97 -8.16
C PHE A 125 9.88 -6.87 -9.59
N ALA A 126 9.28 -7.66 -10.49
CA ALA A 126 9.51 -7.59 -11.92
C ALA A 126 8.23 -7.14 -12.63
N GLN A 127 8.36 -6.25 -13.62
CA GLN A 127 7.25 -5.95 -14.53
C GLN A 127 6.96 -7.21 -15.36
N VAL A 128 5.72 -7.71 -15.30
CA VAL A 128 5.34 -8.97 -15.95
C VAL A 128 4.48 -8.77 -17.19
N ARG A 129 3.68 -7.69 -17.24
CA ARG A 129 2.81 -7.37 -18.39
C ARG A 129 2.24 -5.95 -18.31
N ASP A 130 1.65 -5.53 -19.41
CA ASP A 130 0.68 -4.44 -19.43
C ASP A 130 -0.69 -4.96 -18.97
N ALA A 131 -1.46 -4.12 -18.29
CA ALA A 131 -2.82 -4.38 -17.83
C ALA A 131 -3.69 -3.13 -18.01
N VAL A 132 -4.99 -3.28 -17.72
CA VAL A 132 -5.96 -2.18 -17.75
C VAL A 132 -6.54 -2.04 -16.36
N ASP A 133 -6.45 -0.82 -15.82
CA ASP A 133 -7.15 -0.36 -14.63
C ASP A 133 -8.32 0.53 -15.07
N ASP A 134 -9.48 0.39 -14.43
CA ASP A 134 -10.71 1.07 -14.83
C ASP A 134 -10.61 2.61 -14.72
N GLU A 135 -9.75 3.12 -13.84
CA GLU A 135 -9.55 4.55 -13.59
C GLU A 135 -8.31 5.09 -14.32
N ALA A 136 -7.18 4.39 -14.20
CA ALA A 136 -5.90 4.82 -14.75
C ALA A 136 -5.68 4.44 -16.23
N GLY A 137 -6.51 3.56 -16.79
CA GLY A 137 -6.35 3.06 -18.15
C GLY A 137 -5.21 2.05 -18.24
N THR A 138 -4.28 2.25 -19.19
CA THR A 138 -3.15 1.32 -19.33
C THR A 138 -2.22 1.44 -18.13
N VAL A 139 -1.85 0.32 -17.53
CA VAL A 139 -0.93 0.24 -16.39
C VAL A 139 0.09 -0.87 -16.61
N TRP A 140 1.22 -0.79 -15.92
CA TRP A 140 2.17 -1.90 -15.81
C TRP A 140 1.87 -2.71 -14.56
N GLU A 141 1.70 -4.02 -14.72
CA GLU A 141 1.62 -4.95 -13.61
C GLU A 141 3.02 -5.46 -13.26
N TRP A 142 3.32 -5.36 -11.97
CA TRP A 142 4.54 -5.84 -11.35
C TRP A 142 4.19 -6.99 -10.43
N GLU A 143 5.02 -8.03 -10.41
CA GLU A 143 4.86 -9.17 -9.53
C GLU A 143 6.15 -9.44 -8.76
N LEU A 144 6.03 -9.75 -7.47
CA LEU A 144 7.16 -10.24 -6.68
C LEU A 144 7.34 -11.74 -6.95
N PRO A 145 8.47 -12.17 -7.52
CA PRO A 145 8.75 -13.59 -7.71
C PRO A 145 8.65 -14.37 -6.39
N ALA A 146 8.20 -15.63 -6.50
CA ALA A 146 8.08 -16.54 -5.37
C ALA A 146 9.46 -16.97 -4.83
#